data_AF-A0A2E7ZLL6-F1
#
_entry.id   AF-A0A2E7ZLL6-F1
#
_cell.length_a   1.000
_cell.length_b   1.000
_cell.length_c   1.000
_cell.angle_alpha   90.00
_cell.angle_beta   90.00
_cell.angle_gamma   90.00
#
_symmetry.space_group_name_H-M   'P 1'
#
loop_
_entity.id
_entity.type
_entity.pdbx_description
1 polymer ?
#
loop_
_entity_poly.entity_id
_entity_poly.type
_entity_poly.pdbx_seq_one_letter_code
_entity_poly.pdbx_strand_id
1 'polypeptide(L)'
;MAFRINSNIAALNALRHLHDTEKALSTNLERLSSGRKLNHASDGPAAMVISEQMKTQIESLDQSIRNSEISMSMLQTTEGALSEVSNILIDMRQLAVHAANEGTNDPKMLQADQNEIENLLSTLGNISRNTQFGTRTLLDGSNSATGVAVGNSLEFVRATETAKSSPAEGYKVDITQV
;
A
#
# COMPACT_ATOMS: atom_id res chain seq x y z
N MET A 1 45.00 -52.17 37.50
CA MET A 1 44.66 -53.37 36.71
C MET A 1 43.62 -53.01 35.66
N ALA A 2 44.02 -52.79 34.40
CA ALA A 2 43.15 -52.22 33.36
C ALA A 2 43.03 -53.09 32.09
N PHE A 3 43.36 -54.38 32.15
CA PHE A 3 43.19 -55.31 31.03
C PHE A 3 41.98 -56.22 31.27
N ARG A 4 40.82 -55.81 30.73
CA ARG A 4 39.66 -56.69 30.52
C ARG A 4 39.69 -57.17 29.07
N ILE A 5 39.82 -58.48 28.86
CA ILE A 5 39.97 -59.11 27.53
C ILE A 5 38.65 -59.05 26.72
N ASN A 6 37.51 -58.94 27.40
CA ASN A 6 36.18 -59.01 26.77
C ASN A 6 35.67 -57.69 26.19
N SER A 7 36.29 -56.55 26.53
CA SER A 7 35.84 -55.22 26.11
C SER A 7 37.03 -54.36 25.70
N ASN A 8 37.12 -54.00 24.41
CA ASN A 8 38.17 -53.15 23.89
C ASN A 8 37.81 -51.66 24.06
N ILE A 9 38.22 -51.09 25.18
CA ILE A 9 37.94 -49.68 25.53
C ILE A 9 38.61 -48.70 24.56
N ALA A 10 39.80 -49.04 24.03
CA ALA A 10 40.49 -48.20 23.05
C ALA A 10 39.72 -48.13 21.72
N ALA A 11 39.20 -49.26 21.25
CA ALA A 11 38.33 -49.30 20.06
C ALA A 11 37.00 -48.55 20.29
N LEU A 12 36.39 -48.68 21.47
CA LEU A 12 35.17 -47.92 21.82
C LEU A 12 35.39 -46.41 21.92
N ASN A 13 36.58 -45.97 22.37
CA ASN A 13 36.97 -44.56 22.34
C ASN A 13 37.19 -44.06 20.90
N ALA A 14 37.90 -44.85 20.08
CA ALA A 14 38.11 -44.53 18.67
C ALA A 14 36.76 -44.43 17.90
N LEU A 15 35.83 -45.35 18.17
CA LEU A 15 34.48 -45.32 17.59
C LEU A 15 33.69 -44.08 18.01
N ARG A 16 33.77 -43.67 19.30
CA ARG A 16 33.14 -42.42 19.76
C ARG A 16 33.70 -41.19 19.03
N HIS A 17 35.01 -41.08 18.91
CA HIS A 17 35.64 -39.99 18.16
C HIS A 17 35.24 -40.00 16.68
N LEU A 18 35.17 -41.17 16.04
CA LEU A 18 34.72 -41.30 14.66
C LEU A 18 33.27 -40.78 14.50
N HIS A 19 32.35 -41.16 15.39
CA HIS A 19 30.98 -40.65 15.36
C HIS A 19 30.90 -39.12 15.57
N ASP A 20 31.72 -38.56 16.46
CA ASP A 20 31.79 -37.10 16.66
C ASP A 20 32.27 -36.41 15.37
N THR A 21 33.29 -36.96 14.70
CA THR A 21 33.78 -36.42 13.43
C THR A 21 32.77 -36.56 12.29
N GLU A 22 32.05 -37.67 12.23
CA GLU A 22 31.03 -37.93 11.22
C GLU A 22 29.87 -36.93 11.37
N LYS A 23 29.43 -36.67 12.61
CA LYS A 23 28.41 -35.66 12.90
C LYS A 23 28.86 -34.24 12.53
N ALA A 24 30.11 -33.89 12.84
CA ALA A 24 30.67 -32.59 12.45
C ALA A 24 30.78 -32.44 10.93
N LEU A 25 31.22 -33.49 10.23
CA LEU A 25 31.30 -33.52 8.77
C LEU A 25 29.90 -33.38 8.14
N SER A 26 28.91 -34.11 8.66
CA SER A 26 27.52 -34.03 8.20
C SER A 26 26.97 -32.60 8.32
N THR A 27 27.19 -31.94 9.47
CA THR A 27 26.77 -30.54 9.69
C THR A 27 27.48 -29.58 8.72
N ASN A 28 28.77 -29.79 8.46
CA ASN A 28 29.53 -28.96 7.53
C ASN A 28 29.05 -29.14 6.08
N LEU A 29 28.75 -30.38 5.67
CA LEU A 29 28.17 -30.67 4.36
C LEU A 29 26.79 -30.04 4.21
N GLU A 30 25.97 -30.05 5.26
CA GLU A 30 24.68 -29.39 5.27
C GLU A 30 24.79 -27.87 5.09
N ARG A 31 25.70 -27.23 5.83
CA ARG A 31 26.00 -25.79 5.68
C ARG A 31 26.57 -25.44 4.31
N LEU A 32 27.42 -26.29 3.76
CA LEU A 32 27.96 -26.12 2.42
C LEU A 32 26.86 -26.24 1.35
N SER A 33 25.98 -27.24 1.48
CA SER A 33 24.90 -27.47 0.53
C SER A 33 23.80 -26.40 0.58
N SER A 34 23.53 -25.84 1.76
CA SER A 34 22.53 -24.79 1.97
C SER A 34 23.07 -23.38 1.75
N GLY A 35 24.39 -23.20 1.85
CA GLY A 35 25.05 -21.89 1.86
C GLY A 35 24.74 -21.05 3.11
N ARG A 36 24.03 -21.60 4.10
CA ARG A 36 23.63 -20.89 5.32
C ARG A 36 24.42 -21.41 6.51
N LYS A 37 24.90 -20.48 7.34
CA LYS A 37 25.59 -20.82 8.59
C LYS A 37 24.65 -21.44 9.63
N LEU A 38 23.38 -21.04 9.63
CA LEU A 38 22.34 -21.52 10.54
C LEU A 38 21.27 -22.24 9.72
N ASN A 39 21.15 -23.55 9.93
CA ASN A 39 20.15 -24.37 9.24
C ASN A 39 19.06 -24.87 10.20
N HIS A 40 19.45 -25.18 11.44
CA HIS A 40 18.55 -25.65 12.47
C HIS A 40 18.39 -24.62 13.60
N ALA A 41 17.21 -24.59 14.23
CA ALA A 41 16.96 -23.76 15.41
C ALA A 41 17.85 -24.12 16.60
N SER A 42 18.40 -25.34 16.61
CA SER A 42 19.38 -25.81 17.59
C SER A 42 20.76 -25.18 17.45
N ASP A 43 21.13 -24.65 16.28
CA ASP A 43 22.47 -24.09 16.03
C ASP A 43 22.66 -22.70 16.68
N GLY A 44 21.55 -22.02 16.99
CA GLY A 44 21.55 -20.67 17.54
C GLY A 44 20.15 -20.07 17.57
N PRO A 45 19.32 -20.39 18.57
CA PRO A 45 17.90 -20.03 18.57
C PRO A 45 17.67 -18.52 18.48
N ALA A 46 18.46 -17.71 19.20
CA ALA A 46 18.35 -16.25 19.14
C ALA A 46 18.71 -15.69 17.75
N ALA A 47 19.79 -16.18 17.14
CA ALA A 47 20.21 -15.74 15.82
C ALA A 47 19.23 -16.18 14.72
N MET A 48 18.64 -17.37 14.86
CA MET A 48 17.60 -17.85 13.94
C MET A 48 16.33 -17.00 14.04
N VAL A 49 15.88 -16.64 15.25
CA VAL A 49 14.71 -15.76 15.44
C VAL A 49 14.92 -14.40 14.76
N ILE A 50 16.08 -13.77 14.95
CA ILE A 50 16.39 -12.51 14.29
C ILE A 50 16.41 -12.67 12.76
N SER A 51 16.99 -13.77 12.26
CA SER A 51 17.04 -14.02 10.81
C SER A 51 15.65 -14.21 10.19
N GLU A 52 14.73 -14.86 10.90
CA GLU A 52 13.36 -15.04 10.42
C GLU A 52 12.54 -13.75 10.53
N GLN A 53 12.79 -12.94 11.56
CA GLN A 53 12.21 -11.60 11.68
C GLN A 53 12.66 -10.71 10.52
N MET A 54 13.96 -10.71 10.18
CA MET A 54 14.49 -9.97 9.04
C MET A 54 13.90 -10.48 7.72
N LYS A 55 13.79 -11.80 7.54
CA LYS A 55 13.16 -12.39 6.36
C LYS A 55 11.68 -11.95 6.22
N THR A 56 10.94 -11.98 7.32
CA THR A 56 9.55 -11.48 7.36
C THR A 56 9.47 -10.00 7.01
N GLN A 57 10.41 -9.18 7.51
CA GLN A 57 10.48 -7.77 7.15
C GLN A 57 10.77 -7.56 5.67
N ILE A 58 11.68 -8.33 5.08
CA ILE A 58 11.98 -8.29 3.64
C ILE A 58 10.71 -8.61 2.85
N GLU A 59 10.02 -9.70 3.17
CA GLU A 59 8.78 -10.09 2.48
C GLU A 59 7.68 -9.02 2.64
N SER A 60 7.57 -8.39 3.82
CA SER A 60 6.66 -7.28 4.06
C SER A 60 7.02 -6.03 3.26
N LEU A 61 8.30 -5.71 3.14
CA LEU A 61 8.79 -4.58 2.34
C LEU A 61 8.54 -4.83 0.86
N ASP A 62 8.82 -6.03 0.37
CA ASP A 62 8.55 -6.42 -1.02
C ASP A 62 7.06 -6.29 -1.35
N GLN A 63 6.18 -6.70 -0.45
CA GLN A 63 4.74 -6.48 -0.62
C GLN A 63 4.37 -4.99 -0.59
N SER A 64 5.01 -4.20 0.28
CA SER A 64 4.76 -2.75 0.36
C SER A 64 5.21 -2.03 -0.91
N ILE A 65 6.32 -2.45 -1.50
CA ILE A 65 6.80 -1.96 -2.80
C ILE A 65 5.78 -2.27 -3.88
N ARG A 66 5.33 -3.53 -4.01
CA ARG A 66 4.29 -3.92 -4.98
C ARG A 66 2.99 -3.12 -4.78
N ASN A 67 2.55 -2.92 -3.54
CA ASN A 67 1.38 -2.11 -3.24
C ASN A 67 1.56 -0.64 -3.67
N SER A 68 2.77 -0.11 -3.51
CA SER A 68 3.11 1.26 -3.94
C SER A 68 3.12 1.37 -5.47
N GLU A 69 3.64 0.38 -6.19
CA GLU A 69 3.60 0.31 -7.66
C GLU A 69 2.15 0.32 -8.17
N ILE A 70 1.27 -0.49 -7.58
CA ILE A 70 -0.17 -0.49 -7.92
C ILE A 70 -0.79 0.88 -7.65
N SER A 71 -0.45 1.50 -6.52
CA SER A 71 -0.92 2.84 -6.17
C SER A 71 -0.44 3.88 -7.19
N MET A 72 0.81 3.78 -7.66
CA MET A 72 1.32 4.64 -8.73
C MET A 72 0.57 4.43 -10.05
N SER A 73 0.28 3.20 -10.45
CA SER A 73 -0.51 2.93 -11.65
C SER A 73 -1.94 3.49 -11.55
N MET A 74 -2.56 3.41 -10.37
CA MET A 74 -3.85 4.03 -10.11
C MET A 74 -3.77 5.57 -10.22
N LEU A 75 -2.73 6.17 -9.63
CA LEU A 75 -2.51 7.62 -9.72
C LEU A 75 -2.27 8.08 -11.15
N GLN A 76 -1.49 7.35 -11.95
CA GLN A 76 -1.28 7.67 -13.38
C GLN A 76 -2.57 7.62 -14.19
N THR A 77 -3.43 6.63 -13.91
CA THR A 77 -4.76 6.54 -14.55
C THR A 77 -5.63 7.74 -14.14
N THR A 78 -5.58 8.12 -12.86
CA THR A 78 -6.29 9.29 -12.33
C THR A 78 -5.78 10.59 -12.96
N GLU A 79 -4.45 10.75 -13.08
CA GLU A 79 -3.80 11.92 -13.67
C GLU A 79 -4.16 12.07 -15.15
N GLY A 80 -4.15 10.97 -15.92
CA GLY A 80 -4.60 10.99 -17.32
C GLY A 80 -6.04 11.46 -17.46
N ALA A 81 -6.94 10.97 -16.61
CA ALA A 81 -8.34 11.41 -16.61
C ALA A 81 -8.51 12.87 -16.16
N LEU A 82 -7.74 13.32 -15.15
CA LEU A 82 -7.76 14.72 -14.69
C LEU A 82 -7.19 15.68 -15.73
N SER A 83 -6.21 15.25 -16.54
CA SER A 83 -5.71 16.02 -17.67
C SER A 83 -6.83 16.28 -18.70
N GLU A 84 -7.63 15.27 -19.01
CA GLU A 84 -8.80 15.41 -19.89
C GLU A 84 -9.84 16.37 -19.28
N VAL A 85 -10.14 16.23 -17.99
CA VAL A 85 -11.02 17.18 -17.27
C VAL A 85 -10.49 18.61 -17.37
N SER A 86 -9.17 18.81 -17.23
CA SER A 86 -8.56 20.13 -17.36
C SER A 86 -8.73 20.72 -18.76
N ASN A 87 -8.56 19.92 -19.82
CA ASN A 87 -8.76 20.36 -21.20
C ASN A 87 -10.21 20.79 -21.44
N ILE A 88 -11.18 19.98 -21.01
CA ILE A 88 -12.61 20.29 -21.11
C ILE A 88 -12.93 21.61 -20.39
N LEU A 89 -12.37 21.85 -19.20
CA LEU A 89 -12.60 23.10 -18.46
C LEU A 89 -11.99 24.32 -19.17
N ILE A 90 -10.85 24.15 -19.85
CA ILE A 90 -10.25 25.20 -20.68
C ILE A 90 -11.17 25.51 -21.87
N ASP A 91 -11.72 24.50 -22.54
CA ASP A 91 -12.63 24.68 -23.67
C ASP A 91 -13.95 25.34 -23.25
N MET A 92 -14.55 24.90 -22.13
CA MET A 92 -15.71 25.57 -21.54
C MET A 92 -15.43 27.04 -21.23
N ARG A 93 -14.23 27.36 -20.70
CA ARG A 93 -13.83 28.75 -20.44
C ARG A 93 -13.68 29.54 -21.74
N GLN A 94 -13.15 28.95 -22.80
CA GLN A 94 -13.06 29.61 -24.11
C GLN A 94 -14.44 29.91 -24.68
N LEU A 95 -15.37 28.97 -24.61
CA LEU A 95 -16.77 29.16 -25.02
C LEU A 95 -17.46 30.25 -24.18
N ALA A 96 -17.22 30.29 -22.86
CA ALA A 96 -17.77 31.34 -22.00
C ALA A 96 -17.23 32.73 -22.36
N VAL A 97 -15.94 32.86 -22.67
CA VAL A 97 -15.34 34.12 -23.14
C VAL A 97 -15.85 34.48 -24.53
N HIS A 98 -16.02 33.49 -25.41
CA HIS A 98 -16.61 33.68 -26.73
C HIS A 98 -18.01 34.26 -26.60
N ALA A 99 -18.89 33.60 -25.83
CA ALA A 99 -20.26 34.04 -25.56
C ALA A 99 -20.35 35.44 -24.94
N ALA A 100 -19.39 35.82 -24.09
CA ALA A 100 -19.32 37.15 -23.47
C ALA A 100 -18.98 38.30 -24.45
N ASN A 101 -18.57 38.02 -25.69
CA ASN A 101 -18.35 39.05 -26.71
C ASN A 101 -19.68 39.52 -27.33
N GLU A 102 -20.36 40.43 -26.63
CA GLU A 102 -21.67 40.98 -27.01
C GLU A 102 -21.68 41.73 -28.37
N GLY A 103 -20.52 42.20 -28.85
CA GLY A 103 -20.41 42.98 -30.08
C GLY A 103 -20.45 42.17 -31.38
N THR A 104 -20.21 40.85 -31.31
CA THR A 104 -20.02 39.99 -32.50
C THR A 104 -20.98 38.80 -32.56
N ASN A 105 -21.62 38.44 -31.45
CA ASN A 105 -22.43 37.22 -31.36
C ASN A 105 -23.91 37.47 -31.58
N ASP A 106 -24.50 36.67 -32.47
CA ASP A 106 -25.94 36.58 -32.65
C ASP A 106 -26.58 35.67 -31.57
N PRO A 107 -27.88 35.82 -31.28
CA PRO A 107 -28.61 34.94 -30.36
C PRO A 107 -28.50 33.45 -30.70
N LYS A 108 -28.37 33.09 -31.99
CA LYS A 108 -28.16 31.70 -32.42
C LYS A 108 -26.77 31.18 -32.07
N MET A 109 -25.74 32.03 -32.12
CA MET A 109 -24.37 31.65 -31.72
C MET A 109 -24.31 31.44 -30.22
N LEU A 110 -24.92 32.31 -29.42
CA LEU A 110 -25.05 32.14 -27.97
C LEU A 110 -25.76 30.82 -27.61
N GLN A 111 -26.82 30.47 -28.33
CA GLN A 111 -27.51 29.19 -28.10
C GLN A 111 -26.65 27.98 -28.50
N ALA A 112 -25.84 28.09 -29.55
CA ALA A 112 -24.91 27.03 -29.93
C ALA A 112 -23.80 26.84 -28.88
N ASP A 113 -23.21 27.93 -28.38
CA ASP A 113 -22.20 27.89 -27.33
C ASP A 113 -22.74 27.25 -26.04
N GLN A 114 -24.00 27.57 -25.67
CA GLN A 114 -24.65 26.97 -24.51
C GLN A 114 -24.85 25.45 -24.68
N ASN A 115 -25.30 25.00 -25.85
CA ASN A 115 -25.44 23.56 -26.14
C ASN A 115 -24.09 22.84 -26.07
N GLU A 116 -23.01 23.48 -26.51
CA GLU A 116 -21.67 22.91 -26.45
C GLU A 116 -21.18 22.79 -25.00
N ILE A 117 -21.40 23.81 -24.17
CA ILE A 117 -21.10 23.75 -22.73
C ILE A 117 -21.87 22.60 -22.06
N GLU A 118 -23.15 22.39 -22.40
CA GLU A 118 -23.95 21.28 -21.88
C GLU A 118 -23.39 19.90 -22.30
N ASN A 119 -22.93 19.77 -23.55
CA ASN A 119 -22.27 18.54 -24.02
C ASN A 119 -20.94 18.29 -23.27
N LEU A 120 -20.14 19.33 -23.07
CA LEU A 120 -18.88 19.25 -22.33
C LEU A 120 -19.11 18.88 -20.86
N LEU A 121 -20.15 19.43 -20.22
CA LEU A 121 -20.56 19.08 -18.85
C LEU A 121 -21.00 17.61 -18.75
N SER A 122 -21.80 17.13 -19.72
CA SER A 122 -22.20 15.71 -19.80
C SER A 122 -20.98 14.80 -19.95
N THR A 123 -20.03 15.18 -20.81
CA THR A 123 -18.78 14.45 -21.04
C THR A 123 -17.93 14.39 -19.77
N LEU A 124 -17.79 15.51 -19.06
CA LEU A 124 -17.10 15.59 -17.76
C LEU A 124 -17.75 14.66 -16.71
N GLY A 125 -19.09 14.65 -16.64
CA GLY A 125 -19.83 13.72 -15.79
C GLY A 125 -19.65 12.23 -16.17
N ASN A 126 -19.40 11.94 -17.45
CA ASN A 126 -19.09 10.58 -17.91
C ASN A 126 -17.66 10.18 -17.59
N ILE A 127 -16.68 11.08 -17.75
CA ILE A 127 -15.29 10.83 -17.34
C ILE A 127 -15.24 10.55 -15.84
N SER A 128 -15.93 11.34 -15.01
CA SER A 128 -15.97 11.13 -13.56
C SER A 128 -16.52 9.73 -13.19
N ARG A 129 -17.59 9.27 -13.85
CA ARG A 129 -18.26 7.98 -13.57
C ARG A 129 -17.55 6.76 -14.16
N ASN A 130 -16.89 6.92 -15.31
CA ASN A 130 -16.27 5.81 -16.04
C ASN A 130 -14.77 5.66 -15.75
N THR A 131 -14.12 6.65 -15.11
CA THR A 131 -12.71 6.51 -14.70
C THR A 131 -12.61 5.52 -13.55
N GLN A 132 -12.13 4.32 -13.86
CA GLN A 132 -12.03 3.21 -12.91
C GLN A 132 -10.64 2.57 -12.95
N PHE A 133 -10.18 2.11 -11.78
CA PHE A 133 -9.02 1.22 -11.66
C PHE A 133 -9.50 -0.11 -11.08
N GLY A 134 -9.46 -1.17 -11.90
CA GLY A 134 -10.12 -2.43 -11.58
C GLY A 134 -11.63 -2.23 -11.42
N THR A 135 -12.14 -2.47 -10.22
CA THR A 135 -13.57 -2.31 -9.86
C THR A 135 -13.89 -0.99 -9.16
N ARG A 136 -12.88 -0.15 -8.90
CA ARG A 136 -13.02 1.06 -8.10
C ARG A 136 -13.07 2.29 -8.98
N THR A 137 -14.18 3.03 -8.94
CA THR A 137 -14.29 4.36 -9.56
C THR A 137 -13.36 5.33 -8.85
N LEU A 138 -12.68 6.22 -9.58
CA LEU A 138 -11.63 7.09 -9.03
C LEU A 138 -12.10 8.52 -8.76
N LEU A 139 -12.99 9.05 -9.61
CA LEU A 139 -13.29 10.49 -9.72
C LEU A 139 -14.74 10.86 -9.36
N ASP A 140 -15.51 9.95 -8.76
CA ASP A 140 -16.92 10.18 -8.36
C ASP A 140 -17.08 10.75 -6.94
N GLY A 141 -15.97 10.98 -6.23
CA GLY A 141 -15.96 11.47 -4.86
C GLY A 141 -16.18 10.40 -3.78
N SER A 142 -16.53 9.16 -4.16
CA SER A 142 -16.76 8.03 -3.25
C SER A 142 -15.49 7.61 -2.50
N ASN A 143 -14.31 7.97 -3.01
CA ASN A 143 -13.01 7.69 -2.41
C ASN A 143 -12.62 8.66 -1.28
N SER A 144 -13.51 9.59 -0.90
CA SER A 144 -13.28 10.44 0.26
C SER A 144 -13.19 9.60 1.54
N ALA A 145 -12.27 10.00 2.42
CA ALA A 145 -12.13 9.36 3.72
C ALA A 145 -13.45 9.46 4.50
N THR A 146 -14.07 8.31 4.75
CA THR A 146 -15.33 8.18 5.51
C THR A 146 -14.98 7.77 6.93
N GLY A 147 -15.33 8.60 7.91
CA GLY A 147 -15.24 8.26 9.33
C GLY A 147 -16.63 8.08 9.91
N VAL A 148 -16.75 7.18 10.88
CA VAL A 148 -17.99 6.97 11.62
C VAL A 148 -17.83 7.64 12.98
N ALA A 149 -18.71 8.57 13.31
CA ALA A 149 -18.82 9.13 14.65
C ALA A 149 -19.80 8.29 15.49
N VAL A 150 -19.39 7.86 16.68
CA VAL A 150 -20.22 7.05 17.59
C VAL A 150 -20.60 7.91 18.81
N GLY A 151 -21.85 8.36 18.88
CA GLY A 151 -22.41 9.13 20.00
C GLY A 151 -23.60 10.00 19.58
N ASN A 152 -24.54 10.27 20.48
CA ASN A 152 -25.62 11.22 20.21
C ASN A 152 -25.03 12.62 19.98
N SER A 153 -25.38 13.25 18.86
CA SER A 153 -24.93 14.60 18.45
C SER A 153 -23.49 14.72 17.95
N LEU A 154 -22.86 13.62 17.51
CA LEU A 154 -21.58 13.69 16.79
C LEU A 154 -21.81 13.56 15.28
N GLU A 155 -21.24 14.48 14.50
CA GLU A 155 -21.26 14.47 13.04
C GLU A 155 -19.84 14.32 12.50
N PHE A 156 -19.65 13.42 11.54
CA PHE A 156 -18.37 13.31 10.84
C PHE A 156 -18.25 14.45 9.83
N VAL A 157 -17.41 15.44 10.12
CA VAL A 157 -17.27 16.65 9.29
C VAL A 157 -16.39 16.42 8.05
N ARG A 158 -15.15 15.93 8.20
CA ARG A 158 -14.24 15.54 7.10
C ARG A 158 -12.97 14.87 7.64
N ALA A 159 -12.33 14.01 6.84
CA ALA A 159 -10.94 13.58 7.06
C ALA A 159 -10.05 14.04 5.90
N THR A 160 -8.97 14.73 6.23
CA THR A 160 -7.89 15.16 5.32
C THR A 160 -6.60 14.43 5.68
N GLU A 161 -5.57 14.44 4.82
CA GLU A 161 -4.27 13.82 5.12
C GLU A 161 -3.59 14.40 6.37
N THR A 162 -3.97 15.60 6.78
CA THR A 162 -3.51 16.27 8.00
C THR A 162 -4.35 15.96 9.25
N ALA A 163 -5.44 15.19 9.12
CA ALA A 163 -6.33 14.89 10.23
C ALA A 163 -5.65 13.93 11.20
N LYS A 164 -5.40 14.39 12.42
CA LYS A 164 -4.94 13.53 13.51
C LYS A 164 -6.12 12.71 14.03
N SER A 165 -5.91 11.41 14.20
CA SER A 165 -6.90 10.56 14.87
C SER A 165 -7.21 11.13 16.25
N SER A 166 -8.49 11.15 16.62
CA SER A 166 -8.89 11.66 17.93
C SER A 166 -8.28 10.81 19.04
N PRO A 167 -7.80 11.40 20.16
CA PRO A 167 -7.42 10.64 21.34
C PRO A 167 -8.58 9.74 21.80
N ALA A 168 -8.28 8.61 22.45
CA ALA A 168 -9.31 7.68 22.94
C ALA A 168 -10.32 8.34 23.91
N GLU A 169 -9.94 9.44 24.56
CA GLU A 169 -10.80 10.22 25.47
C GLU A 169 -11.60 11.34 24.78
N GLY A 170 -11.42 11.56 23.47
CA GLY A 170 -12.05 12.64 22.72
C GLY A 170 -11.46 14.03 23.04
N TYR A 171 -11.98 15.07 22.39
CA TYR A 171 -11.68 16.47 22.73
C TYR A 171 -12.75 17.01 23.68
N LYS A 172 -12.35 17.81 24.67
CA LYS A 172 -13.31 18.55 25.50
C LYS A 172 -14.07 19.54 24.62
N VAL A 173 -15.39 19.39 24.58
CA VAL A 173 -16.30 20.36 23.95
C VAL A 173 -16.76 21.33 25.03
N ASP A 174 -16.22 22.55 25.03
CA ASP A 174 -16.74 23.63 25.86
C ASP A 174 -17.96 24.24 25.16
N ILE A 175 -19.15 23.96 25.68
CA ILE A 175 -20.38 24.61 25.23
C ILE A 175 -20.50 25.93 25.97
N THR A 176 -20.07 27.02 25.34
CA THR A 176 -20.45 28.37 25.80
C THR A 176 -21.90 28.64 25.41
N GLN A 177 -22.78 28.65 26.40
CA GLN A 177 -24.16 29.11 26.26
C GLN A 177 -24.14 30.63 25.98
N VAL A 178 -24.69 31.03 24.84
CA VAL A 178 -25.03 32.44 24.56
C VAL A 178 -26.38 32.76 25.19
#